data_AF-A0A6J7EXJ9-F1
#
_entry.id   AF-A0A6J7EXJ9-F1
#
_cell.length_a   1.000
_cell.length_b   1.000
_cell.length_c   1.000
_cell.angle_alpha   90.00
_cell.angle_beta   90.00
_cell.angle_gamma   90.00
#
_symmetry.space_group_name_H-M   'P 1'
#
loop_
_entity.id
_entity.type
_entity.pdbx_description
1 polymer ?
#
loop_
_entity_poly.entity_id
_entity_poly.type
_entity_poly.pdbx_seq_one_letter_code
_entity_poly.pdbx_strand_id
1 'polypeptide(L)'
;MDIRSRLHVMVDDILGDDPRTALIAFRELSGEQLPWLEQRVVALARRDEWAWARIARLLGRSRQQVHQRFRTLTPALPHDPMAAHRRWETEAARLLANVTGRASNARATSNSDDEAIPW
;
A
#
# COMPACT_ATOMS: atom_id res chain seq x y z
N MET A 1 27.31 4.23 7.02
CA MET A 1 26.65 3.85 5.75
C MET A 1 25.82 5.04 5.29
N ASP A 2 26.04 5.54 4.08
CA ASP A 2 25.27 6.68 3.55
C ASP A 2 23.84 6.25 3.16
N ILE A 3 22.87 7.16 3.26
CA ILE A 3 21.46 6.91 2.92
C ILE A 3 21.34 6.45 1.47
N ARG A 4 22.14 7.03 0.58
CA ARG A 4 22.18 6.65 -0.84
C ARG A 4 22.56 5.19 -1.02
N SER A 5 23.63 4.74 -0.36
CA SER A 5 24.09 3.35 -0.44
C SER A 5 23.05 2.39 0.10
N ARG A 6 22.35 2.75 1.18
CA ARG A 6 21.27 1.93 1.73
C ARG A 6 20.07 1.85 0.78
N LEU A 7 19.70 2.97 0.14
CA LEU A 7 18.62 2.98 -0.84
C LEU A 7 18.95 2.09 -2.04
N HIS A 8 20.20 2.12 -2.52
CA HIS A 8 20.62 1.26 -3.61
C HIS A 8 20.46 -0.22 -3.26
N VAL A 9 20.92 -0.66 -2.10
CA VAL A 9 20.76 -2.05 -1.65
C VAL A 9 19.28 -2.43 -1.59
N MET A 10 18.42 -1.60 -0.99
CA MET A 10 16.99 -1.90 -0.91
C MET A 10 16.31 -1.98 -2.29
N VAL A 11 16.71 -1.13 -3.24
CA VAL A 11 16.18 -1.16 -4.60
C VAL A 11 16.67 -2.42 -5.32
N ASP A 12 17.93 -2.80 -5.14
CA ASP A 12 18.52 -4.01 -5.71
C ASP A 12 17.78 -5.27 -5.21
N ASP A 13 17.52 -5.34 -3.90
CA ASP A 13 16.74 -6.41 -3.28
C ASP A 13 15.31 -6.51 -3.85
N ILE A 14 14.67 -5.37 -4.18
CA ILE A 14 13.32 -5.32 -4.76
C ILE A 14 13.32 -5.78 -6.22
N LEU A 15 14.34 -5.42 -7.00
CA LEU A 15 14.43 -5.74 -8.41
C LEU A 15 14.80 -7.22 -8.63
N GLY A 16 15.72 -7.74 -7.80
CA GLY A 16 16.27 -9.09 -7.92
C GLY A 16 17.08 -9.30 -9.21
N ASP A 17 17.57 -10.52 -9.39
CA ASP A 17 18.43 -10.88 -10.53
C ASP A 17 17.65 -11.32 -11.79
N ASP A 18 16.35 -11.62 -11.64
CA ASP A 18 15.51 -12.04 -12.78
C ASP A 18 15.02 -10.81 -13.57
N PRO A 19 15.38 -10.66 -14.85
CA PRO A 19 15.08 -9.47 -15.62
C PRO A 19 13.57 -9.24 -15.81
N ARG A 20 12.77 -10.31 -15.86
CA ARG A 20 11.31 -10.19 -16.00
C ARG A 20 10.69 -9.60 -14.73
N THR A 21 11.08 -10.13 -13.58
CA THR A 21 10.62 -9.66 -12.26
C THR A 21 11.08 -8.22 -12.02
N ALA A 22 12.34 -7.89 -12.32
CA ALA A 22 12.88 -6.55 -12.20
C ALA A 22 12.09 -5.51 -13.02
N LEU A 23 11.71 -5.83 -14.26
CA LEU A 23 10.92 -4.93 -15.10
C LEU A 23 9.50 -4.70 -14.57
N ILE A 24 8.85 -5.74 -14.03
CA ILE A 24 7.53 -5.61 -13.40
C ILE A 24 7.63 -4.75 -12.14
N ALA A 25 8.60 -5.06 -11.27
CA ALA A 25 8.85 -4.29 -10.04
C ALA A 25 9.16 -2.82 -10.36
N PHE A 26 9.99 -2.54 -11.37
CA PHE A 26 10.27 -1.18 -11.82
C PHE A 26 9.01 -0.45 -12.30
N ARG A 27 8.14 -1.13 -13.06
CA ARG A 27 6.88 -0.54 -13.54
C ARG A 27 5.97 -0.15 -12.37
N GLU A 28 5.83 -1.02 -11.37
CA GLU A 28 5.01 -0.74 -10.18
C GLU A 28 5.63 0.37 -9.32
N LEU A 29 6.95 0.31 -9.12
CA LEU A 29 7.69 1.32 -8.37
C LEU A 29 7.54 2.70 -9.03
N SER A 30 7.73 2.78 -10.35
CA SER A 30 7.64 4.05 -11.09
C SER A 30 6.21 4.56 -11.27
N GLY A 31 5.24 3.66 -11.46
CA GLY A 31 3.84 4.00 -11.71
C GLY A 31 3.07 4.41 -10.46
N GLU A 32 3.28 3.71 -9.35
CA GLU A 32 2.44 3.88 -8.16
C GLU A 32 3.24 4.39 -6.96
N GLN A 33 4.36 3.73 -6.67
CA GLN A 33 5.08 3.94 -5.41
C GLN A 33 5.85 5.27 -5.40
N LEU A 34 6.54 5.63 -6.48
CA LEU A 34 7.27 6.91 -6.57
C LEU A 34 6.30 8.12 -6.54
N PRO A 35 5.19 8.16 -7.30
CA PRO A 35 4.21 9.23 -7.18
C PRO A 35 3.58 9.31 -5.78
N TRP A 36 3.29 8.17 -5.15
CA TRP A 36 2.79 8.13 -3.78
C TRP A 36 3.82 8.68 -2.79
N LEU A 37 5.08 8.25 -2.88
CA LEU A 37 6.17 8.71 -2.03
C LEU A 37 6.38 10.22 -2.17
N GLU A 38 6.34 10.73 -3.40
CA GLU A 38 6.44 12.16 -3.68
C GLU A 38 5.29 12.94 -3.01
N GLN A 39 4.05 12.48 -3.17
CA GLN A 39 2.91 13.09 -2.49
C GLN A 39 3.07 13.07 -0.97
N ARG A 40 3.56 11.95 -0.42
CA ARG A 40 3.75 11.76 1.02
C ARG A 40 4.76 12.74 1.60
N VAL A 41 5.92 12.92 0.95
CA VAL A 41 6.94 13.87 1.42
C VAL A 41 6.48 15.32 1.30
N VAL A 42 5.76 15.67 0.24
CA VAL A 42 5.16 17.00 0.09
C VAL A 42 4.14 17.25 1.19
N ALA A 43 3.27 16.29 1.46
CA ALA A 43 2.27 16.39 2.51
C ALA A 43 2.90 16.53 3.91
N LEU A 44 4.01 15.83 4.17
CA LEU A 44 4.79 15.99 5.40
C LEU A 44 5.39 17.39 5.53
N ALA A 45 6.03 17.89 4.47
CA ALA A 45 6.56 19.25 4.46
C ALA A 45 5.47 20.32 4.65
N ARG A 46 4.28 20.09 4.08
CA ARG A 46 3.12 20.98 4.25
C ARG A 46 2.53 20.94 5.65
N ARG A 47 2.54 19.78 6.32
CA ARG A 47 2.16 19.64 7.74
C ARG A 47 3.09 20.46 8.63
N ASP A 48 4.38 20.48 8.31
CA ASP A 48 5.38 21.27 9.03
C ASP A 48 5.43 22.74 8.52
N GLU A 49 4.37 23.19 7.83
CA GLU A 49 4.15 24.55 7.34
C GLU A 49 5.18 25.09 6.33
N TRP A 50 5.94 24.21 5.66
CA TRP A 50 6.94 24.67 4.69
C TRP A 50 6.31 25.37 3.50
N ALA A 51 6.82 26.55 3.16
CA ALA A 51 6.38 27.30 1.99
C ALA A 51 6.59 26.52 0.68
N TRP A 52 5.65 26.65 -0.26
CA TRP A 52 5.71 25.98 -1.57
C TRP A 52 7.00 26.26 -2.35
N ALA A 53 7.57 27.47 -2.22
CA ALA A 53 8.83 27.82 -2.85
C ALA A 53 10.00 26.96 -2.35
N ARG A 54 10.06 26.69 -1.04
CA ARG A 54 11.09 25.84 -0.43
C ARG A 54 10.96 24.39 -0.91
N ILE A 55 9.75 23.87 -0.91
CA ILE A 55 9.45 22.52 -1.41
C ILE A 55 9.86 22.40 -2.88
N ALA A 56 9.47 23.36 -3.71
CA ALA A 56 9.79 23.37 -5.14
C ALA A 56 11.30 23.38 -5.41
N ARG A 57 12.06 24.19 -4.65
CA ARG A 57 13.53 24.22 -4.74
C ARG A 57 14.16 22.86 -4.44
N LEU A 58 13.68 22.17 -3.39
CA LEU A 58 14.21 20.87 -2.98
C LEU A 58 13.83 19.75 -3.96
N LEU A 59 12.66 19.85 -4.60
CA LEU A 59 12.24 18.91 -5.64
C LEU A 59 12.84 19.21 -7.02
N GLY A 60 13.60 20.31 -7.17
CA GLY A 60 14.15 20.72 -8.46
C GLY A 60 13.08 21.12 -9.49
N ARG A 61 11.95 21.68 -9.04
CA ARG A 61 10.80 22.05 -9.90
C ARG A 61 10.37 23.49 -9.69
N SER A 62 9.55 24.01 -10.60
CA SER A 62 8.98 25.35 -10.44
C SER A 62 7.89 25.37 -9.36
N ARG A 63 7.74 26.51 -8.69
CA ARG A 63 6.68 26.71 -7.67
C ARG A 63 5.29 26.47 -8.26
N GLN A 64 5.04 26.94 -9.48
CA GLN A 64 3.75 26.79 -10.15
C GLN A 64 3.42 25.32 -10.42
N GLN A 65 4.40 24.55 -10.92
CA GLN A 65 4.21 23.12 -11.19
C GLN A 65 3.91 22.33 -9.91
N VAL A 66 4.66 22.59 -8.84
CA VAL A 66 4.44 21.95 -7.53
C VAL A 66 3.09 22.36 -6.96
N HIS A 67 2.75 23.64 -6.98
CA HIS A 67 1.46 24.11 -6.48
C HIS A 67 0.28 23.53 -7.28
N GLN A 68 0.35 23.52 -8.60
CA GLN A 68 -0.72 22.95 -9.43
C GLN A 68 -0.93 21.46 -9.16
N ARG A 69 0.17 20.70 -9.04
CA ARG A 69 0.13 19.25 -8.81
C ARG A 69 -0.37 18.89 -7.41
N PHE A 70 -0.07 19.72 -6.42
CA PHE A 70 -0.23 19.37 -5.00
C PHE A 70 -1.18 20.27 -4.21
N ARG A 71 -1.84 21.25 -4.84
CA ARG A 71 -2.79 22.15 -4.15
C ARG A 71 -3.92 21.42 -3.44
N THR A 72 -4.32 20.24 -3.93
CA THR A 72 -5.41 19.42 -3.37
C THR A 72 -4.90 18.37 -2.41
N LEU A 73 -3.58 18.29 -2.14
CA LEU A 73 -3.07 17.35 -1.15
C LEU A 73 -3.51 17.78 0.25
N THR A 74 -4.33 16.95 0.87
CA THR A 74 -4.57 17.00 2.31
C THR A 74 -3.28 16.61 3.03
N PRO A 75 -2.83 17.34 4.06
CA PRO A 75 -1.68 16.94 4.86
C PRO A 75 -1.92 15.54 5.40
N ALA A 76 -1.11 14.60 4.93
CA ALA A 76 -1.30 13.19 5.21
C ALA A 76 -1.04 12.95 6.70
N LEU A 77 -2.04 12.37 7.37
CA LEU A 77 -1.89 11.71 8.67
C LEU A 77 -0.63 10.80 8.64
N PRO A 78 0.00 10.52 9.79
CA PRO A 78 1.10 9.57 9.86
C PRO A 78 0.71 8.26 9.15
N HIS A 79 1.32 8.00 7.99
CA HIS A 79 1.22 6.72 7.33
C HIS A 79 2.05 5.74 8.14
N ASP A 80 1.38 4.95 8.96
CA ASP A 80 1.94 3.76 9.56
C ASP A 80 1.80 2.62 8.51
N PRO A 81 2.87 2.23 7.80
CA PRO A 81 2.81 1.16 6.82
C PRO A 81 2.42 -0.17 7.47
N MET A 82 2.73 -0.36 8.75
CA MET A 82 2.27 -1.53 9.51
C MET A 82 0.77 -1.44 9.83
N ALA A 83 0.19 -0.25 9.96
CA ALA A 83 -1.26 -0.11 10.10
C ALA A 83 -1.99 -0.52 8.82
N ALA A 84 -1.46 -0.20 7.65
CA ALA A 84 -2.03 -0.65 6.38
C ALA A 84 -1.91 -2.18 6.24
N HIS A 85 -0.75 -2.75 6.58
CA HIS A 85 -0.53 -4.20 6.56
C HIS A 85 -1.44 -4.93 7.55
N ARG A 86 -1.50 -4.49 8.82
CA ARG A 86 -2.40 -5.07 9.84
C ARG A 86 -3.87 -5.00 9.44
N ARG A 87 -4.29 -3.91 8.78
CA ARG A 87 -5.66 -3.80 8.24
C ARG A 87 -5.92 -4.85 7.16
N TRP A 88 -4.98 -5.05 6.24
CA TRP A 88 -5.08 -6.07 5.21
C TRP A 88 -5.08 -7.49 5.79
N GLU A 89 -4.21 -7.78 6.76
CA GLU A 89 -4.19 -9.07 7.47
C GLU A 89 -5.51 -9.35 8.19
N THR A 90 -6.09 -8.32 8.84
CA THR A 90 -7.38 -8.45 9.52
C THR A 90 -8.52 -8.72 8.54
N GLU A 91 -8.50 -8.05 7.38
CA GLU A 91 -9.48 -8.23 6.30
C GLU A 91 -9.37 -9.63 5.69
N ALA A 92 -8.14 -10.09 5.40
CA ALA A 92 -7.87 -11.42 4.88
C ALA A 92 -8.31 -12.52 5.87
N ALA A 93 -8.03 -12.34 7.18
CA ALA A 93 -8.50 -13.24 8.22
C ALA A 93 -10.03 -13.29 8.30
N ARG A 94 -10.71 -12.16 8.16
CA ARG A 94 -12.18 -12.09 8.08
C ARG A 94 -12.74 -12.84 6.87
N LEU A 95 -12.15 -12.64 5.70
CA LEU A 95 -12.59 -13.32 4.48
C LEU A 95 -12.41 -14.84 4.60
N LEU A 96 -11.29 -15.30 5.14
CA LEU A 96 -11.05 -16.72 5.41
C LEU A 96 -12.05 -17.30 6.42
N ALA A 97 -12.35 -16.57 7.50
CA ALA A 97 -13.34 -16.98 8.50
C ALA A 97 -14.76 -17.10 7.90
N ASN A 98 -15.14 -16.21 6.99
CA ASN A 98 -16.43 -16.27 6.30
C ASN A 98 -16.51 -17.46 5.32
N VAL A 99 -15.40 -17.82 4.67
CA VAL A 99 -15.33 -18.99 3.78
C VAL A 99 -15.42 -20.29 4.57
N THR A 100 -14.69 -20.41 5.69
CA THR A 100 -14.72 -21.60 6.53
C THR A 100 -16.05 -21.76 7.27
N GLY A 101 -16.66 -20.66 7.74
CA GLY A 101 -17.99 -20.69 8.36
C GLY A 101 -19.10 -21.18 7.41
N ARG A 102 -19.02 -20.83 6.11
CA ARG A 102 -19.95 -21.35 5.08
C ARG A 102 -19.80 -22.85 4.84
N ALA A 103 -18.57 -23.37 4.86
CA ALA A 103 -18.31 -24.81 4.70
C ALA A 103 -18.87 -25.63 5.87
N SER A 104 -18.80 -25.11 7.10
CA SER A 104 -19.36 -25.76 8.29
C SER A 104 -20.89 -25.80 8.27
N ASN A 105 -21.52 -24.70 7.83
CA ASN A 105 -22.98 -24.60 7.79
C ASN A 105 -23.60 -25.51 6.70
N ALA A 106 -22.92 -25.67 5.55
CA ALA A 106 -23.35 -26.58 4.48
C ALA A 106 -23.27 -28.07 4.88
N ARG A 107 -22.38 -28.43 5.81
CA ARG A 107 -22.27 -29.79 6.36
C ARG A 107 -23.36 -30.10 7.39
N ALA A 108 -23.77 -29.10 8.17
CA ALA A 108 -24.83 -29.25 9.18
C ALA A 108 -26.21 -29.46 8.53
N THR A 109 -26.49 -28.83 7.38
CA THR A 109 -27.75 -29.04 6.65
C THR A 109 -27.83 -30.39 5.95
N SER A 110 -26.69 -31.02 5.62
CA SER A 110 -26.66 -32.36 5.00
C SER A 110 -26.87 -33.51 5.98
N ASN A 111 -26.75 -33.27 7.29
CA ASN A 111 -26.86 -34.30 8.32
C ASN A 111 -28.24 -34.32 9.01
N SER A 112 -29.16 -33.47 8.55
CA SER A 112 -30.51 -33.31 9.13
C SER A 112 -31.62 -33.95 8.30
N ASP A 113 -31.30 -34.53 7.13
CA ASP A 113 -32.27 -35.19 6.24
C ASP A 113 -32.27 -36.74 6.38
N ASP A 114 -31.51 -37.30 7.33
CA ASP A 114 -31.42 -38.75 7.58
C ASP A 114 -32.24 -39.18 8.82
N GLU A 115 -33.34 -38.47 9.11
CA GLU A 115 -34.29 -38.81 10.17
C GLU A 115 -35.49 -39.58 9.59
N ALA A 116 -35.34 -40.90 9.58
CA ALA A 116 -36.34 -41.95 9.71
C ALA A 116 -37.71 -41.76 9.01
N ILE A 117 -37.87 -42.40 7.85
CA ILE A 117 -39.20 -42.82 7.37
C ILE A 117 -39.55 -44.13 8.11
N PRO A 118 -40.56 -44.14 9.01
CA PRO A 118 -41.03 -45.36 9.62
C PRO A 118 -41.94 -46.07 8.61
N TRP A 119 -41.61 -47.33 8.32
CA TRP A 119 -42.51 -48.27 7.65
C TRP A 119 -43.57 -48.78 8.63
#